data_AF-A0A9D3RNR9-F1
#
_entry.id   AF-A0A9D3RNR9-F1
#
_cell.length_a   1.000
_cell.length_b   1.000
_cell.length_c   1.000
_cell.angle_alpha   90.00
_cell.angle_beta   90.00
_cell.angle_gamma   90.00
#
_symmetry.space_group_name_H-M   'P 1'
#
loop_
_entity.id
_entity.type
_entity.pdbx_description
1 polymer ?
#
loop_
_entity_poly.entity_id
_entity_poly.type
_entity_poly.pdbx_seq_one_letter_code
_entity_poly.pdbx_strand_id
1 'polypeptide(L)'
;MLAWLHQATASEKEHLEALLKQVTMQGVEENMQEVVGHITEGVCRPLKVRIEQVIVAEPGAVLLYKLSNLLKFYHHTISGIIGTSAASLLLTMEEMHVLSKKMFFNSLSLHASRLMDKVELPPPDLGPTASLTQTLSLLREVLTSHDSSMVPLDARQADFAQVLSCILDPLLQLCTVSASNLGTADMATYMVNSLYMMKTTLALFEFTDKRLEMLEFQVEAHLDTLINEQATYVLTRAGLSYIYSCVQQHGAEQGPLSNMASMDSSSLKAAMVQFDRYLSSPDTLLMPQLNFLLSAAIKGADFSAVHGAGVPGLRGAVRGRDQPRQRLQGP
;
A
#
# COMPACT_ATOMS: atom_id res chain seq x y z
N MET A 1 -22.24 26.59 -8.23
CA MET A 1 -22.30 27.59 -7.14
C MET A 1 -20.98 28.32 -6.98
N LEU A 2 -19.87 27.63 -6.65
CA LEU A 2 -18.56 28.27 -6.50
C LEU A 2 -18.05 28.95 -7.78
N ALA A 3 -18.27 28.34 -8.95
CA ALA A 3 -17.97 28.96 -10.25
C ALA A 3 -18.72 30.28 -10.47
N TRP A 4 -20.02 30.31 -10.12
CA TRP A 4 -20.84 31.51 -10.19
C TRP A 4 -20.35 32.57 -9.20
N LEU A 5 -19.99 32.17 -7.98
CA LEU A 5 -19.45 33.08 -6.98
C LEU A 5 -18.16 33.75 -7.47
N HIS A 6 -17.23 32.96 -8.01
CA HIS A 6 -16.01 33.48 -8.63
C HIS A 6 -16.30 34.51 -9.73
N GLN A 7 -17.22 34.19 -10.66
CA GLN A 7 -17.58 35.11 -11.75
C GLN A 7 -18.27 36.37 -11.24
N ALA A 8 -19.19 36.25 -10.29
CA ALA A 8 -19.91 37.38 -9.70
C ALA A 8 -18.95 38.33 -9.00
N THR A 9 -18.06 37.80 -8.17
CA THR A 9 -17.02 38.59 -7.49
C THR A 9 -16.11 39.32 -8.49
N ALA A 10 -15.64 38.65 -9.54
CA ALA A 10 -14.82 39.28 -10.57
C ALA A 10 -15.57 40.42 -11.28
N SER A 11 -16.85 40.18 -11.58
CA SER A 11 -17.71 41.17 -12.23
C SER A 11 -17.89 42.41 -11.34
N GLU A 12 -18.19 42.25 -10.05
CA GLU A 12 -18.37 43.39 -9.13
C GLU A 12 -17.12 44.28 -9.06
N LYS A 13 -15.93 43.67 -9.03
CA LYS A 13 -14.66 44.39 -9.09
C LYS A 13 -14.52 45.20 -10.38
N GLU A 14 -14.78 44.58 -11.54
CA GLU A 14 -14.71 45.24 -12.86
C GLU A 14 -15.70 46.41 -12.98
N HIS A 15 -16.92 46.26 -12.45
CA HIS A 15 -17.91 47.34 -12.44
C HIS A 15 -17.45 48.53 -11.60
N LEU A 16 -16.84 48.30 -10.43
CA LEU A 16 -16.30 49.37 -9.59
C LEU A 16 -15.09 50.05 -10.25
N GLU A 17 -14.19 49.28 -10.85
CA GLU A 17 -13.06 49.80 -11.64
C GLU A 17 -13.54 50.70 -12.79
N ALA A 18 -14.58 50.26 -13.51
CA ALA A 18 -15.17 51.03 -14.60
C ALA A 18 -15.86 52.32 -14.10
N LEU A 19 -16.59 52.24 -12.99
CA LEU A 19 -17.32 53.37 -12.40
C LEU A 19 -16.36 54.46 -11.88
N LEU A 20 -15.25 54.06 -11.26
CA LEU A 20 -14.32 54.96 -10.59
C LEU A 20 -13.08 55.30 -11.44
N LYS A 21 -13.05 54.87 -12.71
CA LYS A 21 -11.92 55.02 -13.65
C LYS A 21 -11.32 56.43 -13.75
N GLN A 22 -12.12 57.48 -13.56
CA GLN A 22 -11.66 58.87 -13.66
C GLN A 22 -11.34 59.53 -12.31
N VAL A 23 -11.52 58.82 -11.19
CA VAL A 23 -11.30 59.35 -9.85
C VAL A 23 -9.83 59.22 -9.49
N THR A 24 -9.13 60.34 -9.34
CA THR A 24 -7.69 60.39 -9.04
C THR A 24 -7.37 60.66 -7.57
N MET A 25 -8.35 60.53 -6.68
CA MET A 25 -8.14 60.71 -5.25
C MET A 25 -7.29 59.58 -4.67
N GLN A 26 -6.44 59.88 -3.69
CA GLN A 26 -5.76 58.85 -2.91
C GLN A 26 -6.79 58.06 -2.08
N GLY A 27 -6.65 56.73 -2.02
CA GLY A 27 -7.54 55.83 -1.25
C GLY A 27 -8.73 55.25 -2.03
N VAL A 28 -8.89 55.55 -3.33
CA VAL A 28 -9.98 54.99 -4.15
C VAL A 28 -9.91 53.47 -4.23
N GLU A 29 -8.71 52.91 -4.34
CA GLU A 29 -8.49 51.46 -4.39
C GLU A 29 -8.92 50.78 -3.07
N GLU A 30 -8.57 51.34 -1.91
CA GLU A 30 -8.99 50.82 -0.60
C GLU A 30 -10.51 50.87 -0.44
N ASN A 31 -11.15 51.98 -0.83
CA ASN A 31 -12.61 52.09 -0.79
C ASN A 31 -13.29 51.08 -1.72
N MET A 32 -12.75 50.86 -2.93
CA MET A 32 -13.26 49.83 -3.84
C MET A 32 -13.20 48.45 -3.22
N GLN A 33 -12.07 48.15 -2.59
CA GLN A 33 -11.87 46.91 -1.87
C GLN A 33 -12.89 46.71 -0.74
N GLU A 34 -13.13 47.72 0.10
CA GLU A 34 -14.15 47.65 1.16
C GLU A 34 -15.56 47.44 0.60
N VAL A 35 -15.92 48.12 -0.49
CA VAL A 35 -17.24 47.97 -1.13
C VAL A 35 -17.44 46.55 -1.67
N VAL A 36 -16.45 45.96 -2.35
CA VAL A 36 -16.53 44.56 -2.79
C VAL A 36 -16.64 43.62 -1.59
N GLY A 37 -15.90 43.90 -0.51
CA GLY A 37 -16.00 43.17 0.75
C GLY A 37 -17.43 43.14 1.31
N HIS A 38 -18.09 44.30 1.37
CA HIS A 38 -19.47 44.41 1.83
C HIS A 38 -20.48 43.74 0.90
N ILE A 39 -20.33 43.86 -0.43
CA ILE A 39 -21.20 43.18 -1.39
C ILE A 39 -21.11 41.66 -1.23
N THR A 40 -19.88 41.15 -1.10
CA THR A 40 -19.63 39.71 -0.97
C THR A 40 -20.00 39.14 0.40
N GLU A 41 -20.14 39.97 1.43
CA GLU A 41 -20.60 39.54 2.75
C GLU A 41 -22.01 38.93 2.71
N GLY A 42 -22.89 39.47 1.85
CA GLY A 42 -24.28 39.00 1.71
C GLY A 42 -24.41 37.55 1.25
N VAL A 43 -23.39 37.00 0.57
CA VAL A 43 -23.41 35.62 0.06
C VAL A 43 -22.76 34.61 1.02
N CYS A 44 -22.06 35.05 2.06
CA CYS A 44 -21.36 34.18 3.01
C CYS A 44 -22.31 33.21 3.73
N ARG A 45 -23.40 33.73 4.32
CA ARG A 45 -24.36 32.90 5.07
C ARG A 45 -25.09 31.88 4.18
N PRO A 46 -25.66 32.25 3.02
CA PRO A 46 -26.25 31.28 2.10
C PRO A 46 -25.26 30.21 1.59
N LEU A 47 -24.01 30.61 1.30
CA LEU A 47 -22.95 29.69 0.88
C LEU A 47 -22.65 28.66 1.97
N LYS A 48 -22.42 29.13 3.20
CA LYS A 48 -22.15 28.29 4.38
C LYS A 48 -23.25 27.25 4.59
N VAL A 49 -24.51 27.69 4.67
CA VAL A 49 -25.66 26.79 4.88
C VAL A 49 -25.75 25.71 3.81
N ARG A 50 -25.55 26.08 2.53
CA ARG A 50 -25.63 25.08 1.45
C ARG A 50 -24.49 24.07 1.49
N ILE A 51 -23.28 24.49 1.84
CA ILE A 51 -22.15 23.57 1.99
C ILE A 51 -22.38 22.64 3.19
N GLU A 52 -22.81 23.18 4.33
CA GLU A 52 -23.15 22.39 5.52
C GLU A 52 -24.22 21.35 5.21
N GLN A 53 -25.27 21.71 4.46
CA GLN A 53 -26.30 20.76 4.03
C GLN A 53 -25.74 19.61 3.18
N VAL A 54 -24.81 19.90 2.26
CA VAL A 54 -24.15 18.85 1.47
C VAL A 54 -23.30 17.94 2.36
N ILE A 55 -22.61 18.50 3.35
CA ILE A 55 -21.76 17.73 4.28
C ILE A 55 -22.63 16.84 5.19
N VAL A 56 -23.71 17.39 5.74
CA VAL A 56 -24.64 16.69 6.65
C VAL A 56 -25.42 15.57 5.95
N ALA A 57 -25.58 15.65 4.63
CA ALA A 57 -26.18 14.58 3.83
C ALA A 57 -25.31 13.31 3.71
N GLU A 58 -24.12 13.28 4.35
CA GLU A 58 -23.18 12.16 4.37
C GLU A 58 -22.89 11.54 2.98
N PRO A 59 -22.44 12.33 2.00
CA PRO A 59 -22.33 11.87 0.61
C PRO A 59 -21.16 10.92 0.33
N GLY A 60 -20.43 10.48 1.37
CA GLY A 60 -19.25 9.62 1.29
C GLY A 60 -17.93 10.37 1.12
N ALA A 61 -16.83 9.66 1.39
CA ALA A 61 -15.48 10.22 1.45
C ALA A 61 -15.04 10.88 0.13
N VAL A 62 -15.33 10.26 -1.03
CA VAL A 62 -14.92 10.79 -2.34
C VAL A 62 -15.53 12.17 -2.60
N LEU A 63 -16.83 12.36 -2.31
CA LEU A 63 -17.47 13.66 -2.55
C LEU A 63 -16.99 14.72 -1.55
N LEU A 64 -16.80 14.35 -0.28
CA LEU A 64 -16.26 15.25 0.74
C LEU A 64 -14.84 15.73 0.40
N TYR A 65 -14.01 14.84 -0.16
CA TYR A 65 -12.66 15.19 -0.61
C TYR A 65 -12.69 16.11 -1.84
N LYS A 66 -13.51 15.80 -2.84
CA LYS A 66 -13.73 16.66 -4.02
C LYS A 66 -14.22 18.05 -3.61
N LEU A 67 -15.18 18.12 -2.69
CA LEU A 67 -15.71 19.38 -2.15
C LEU A 67 -14.62 20.18 -1.43
N SER A 68 -13.83 19.52 -0.59
CA SER A 68 -12.70 20.14 0.13
C SER A 68 -11.68 20.74 -0.85
N ASN A 69 -11.28 19.99 -1.88
CA ASN A 69 -10.36 20.46 -2.92
C ASN A 69 -10.94 21.62 -3.73
N LEU A 70 -12.24 21.55 -4.07
CA LEU A 70 -12.93 22.60 -4.82
C LEU A 70 -13.00 23.91 -4.02
N LEU A 71 -13.31 23.83 -2.72
CA LEU A 71 -13.33 24.99 -1.83
C LEU A 71 -11.94 25.64 -1.75
N LYS A 72 -10.89 24.83 -1.59
CA LYS A 72 -9.50 25.33 -1.55
C LYS A 72 -9.08 26.00 -2.86
N PHE A 73 -9.42 25.39 -3.99
CA PHE A 73 -9.17 25.96 -5.33
C PHE A 73 -9.85 27.32 -5.51
N TYR A 74 -11.16 27.41 -5.21
CA TYR A 74 -11.89 28.67 -5.37
C TYR A 74 -11.48 29.70 -4.33
N HIS A 75 -11.10 29.30 -3.12
CA HIS A 75 -10.55 30.22 -2.12
C HIS A 75 -9.30 30.90 -2.68
N HIS A 76 -8.37 30.13 -3.24
CA HIS A 76 -7.16 30.67 -3.87
C HIS A 76 -7.47 31.57 -5.08
N THR A 77 -8.35 31.10 -5.98
CA THR A 77 -8.71 31.83 -7.20
C THR A 77 -9.37 33.17 -6.87
N ILE A 78 -10.33 33.17 -5.94
CA ILE A 78 -11.03 34.37 -5.50
C ILE A 78 -10.04 35.29 -4.78
N SER A 79 -9.22 34.77 -3.86
CA SER A 79 -8.18 35.57 -3.18
C SER A 79 -7.23 36.26 -4.16
N GLY A 80 -6.89 35.63 -5.30
CA GLY A 80 -6.08 36.25 -6.35
C GLY A 80 -6.74 37.44 -7.05
N ILE A 81 -8.07 37.50 -7.12
CA ILE A 81 -8.81 38.58 -7.79
C ILE A 81 -9.02 39.78 -6.86
N ILE A 82 -9.47 39.50 -5.63
CA ILE A 82 -9.89 40.53 -4.68
C ILE A 82 -8.87 40.77 -3.57
N GLY A 83 -7.77 40.02 -3.48
CA GLY A 83 -6.82 40.18 -2.37
C GLY A 83 -7.49 40.01 -1.00
N THR A 84 -7.17 40.91 -0.06
CA THR A 84 -7.71 40.92 1.32
C THR A 84 -9.09 41.58 1.44
N SER A 85 -9.64 42.08 0.34
CA SER A 85 -10.86 42.91 0.33
C SER A 85 -12.13 42.17 0.72
N ALA A 86 -12.23 40.87 0.40
CA ALA A 86 -13.34 40.03 0.81
C ALA A 86 -12.96 39.06 1.93
N ALA A 87 -12.35 39.60 3.00
CA ALA A 87 -11.91 38.82 4.14
C ALA A 87 -13.02 37.90 4.69
N SER A 88 -14.25 38.39 4.83
CA SER A 88 -15.39 37.59 5.32
C SER A 88 -15.74 36.40 4.43
N LEU A 89 -15.69 36.57 3.10
CA LEU A 89 -15.96 35.49 2.16
C LEU A 89 -14.85 34.44 2.18
N LEU A 90 -13.59 34.89 2.16
CA LEU A 90 -12.44 34.00 2.22
C LEU A 90 -12.40 33.21 3.53
N LEU A 91 -12.66 33.86 4.67
CA LEU A 91 -12.82 33.19 5.98
C LEU A 91 -13.93 32.13 5.94
N THR A 92 -15.10 32.47 5.38
CA THR A 92 -16.22 31.52 5.26
C THR A 92 -15.83 30.30 4.42
N MET A 93 -15.12 30.52 3.30
CA MET A 93 -14.67 29.42 2.44
C MET A 93 -13.61 28.54 3.12
N GLU A 94 -12.69 29.14 3.87
CA GLU A 94 -11.68 28.42 4.65
C GLU A 94 -12.34 27.60 5.77
N GLU A 95 -13.28 28.16 6.53
CA GLU A 95 -14.06 27.42 7.53
C GLU A 95 -14.74 26.19 6.92
N MET A 96 -15.35 26.35 5.74
CA MET A 96 -16.02 25.27 5.03
C MET A 96 -15.02 24.24 4.47
N HIS A 97 -13.85 24.67 4.01
CA HIS A 97 -12.77 23.79 3.59
C HIS A 97 -12.31 22.89 4.75
N VAL A 98 -12.05 23.49 5.92
CA VAL A 98 -11.65 22.80 7.15
C VAL A 98 -12.72 21.82 7.59
N LEU A 99 -13.99 22.22 7.59
CA LEU A 99 -15.11 21.34 7.95
C LEU A 99 -15.22 20.15 6.99
N SER A 100 -15.19 20.39 5.67
CA SER A 100 -15.26 19.33 4.65
C SER A 100 -14.09 18.35 4.78
N LYS A 101 -12.88 18.86 5.03
CA LYS A 101 -11.67 18.04 5.22
C LYS A 101 -11.77 17.18 6.49
N LYS A 102 -12.26 17.75 7.59
CA LYS A 102 -12.50 17.02 8.85
C LYS A 102 -13.53 15.90 8.64
N MET A 103 -14.64 16.19 7.97
CA MET A 103 -15.68 15.20 7.72
C MET A 103 -15.23 14.10 6.77
N PHE A 104 -14.39 14.42 5.78
CA PHE A 104 -13.73 13.44 4.93
C PHE A 104 -12.90 12.44 5.74
N PHE A 105 -11.99 12.92 6.61
CA PHE A 105 -11.18 12.03 7.45
C PHE A 105 -12.03 11.24 8.45
N ASN A 106 -13.08 11.84 9.02
CA ASN A 106 -14.02 11.11 9.87
C ASN A 106 -14.69 9.96 9.10
N SER A 107 -15.08 10.19 7.84
CA SER A 107 -15.69 9.17 6.98
C SER A 107 -14.70 8.03 6.67
N LEU A 108 -13.44 8.36 6.35
CA LEU A 108 -12.40 7.34 6.13
C LEU A 108 -12.10 6.54 7.41
N SER A 109 -11.94 7.21 8.55
CA SER A 109 -11.71 6.54 9.83
C SER A 109 -12.87 5.63 10.22
N LEU A 110 -14.12 6.05 9.97
CA LEU A 110 -15.30 5.21 10.20
C LEU A 110 -15.31 3.99 9.27
N HIS A 111 -14.95 4.17 7.99
CA HIS A 111 -14.79 3.06 7.05
C HIS A 111 -13.72 2.08 7.53
N ALA A 112 -12.56 2.58 7.95
CA ALA A 112 -11.46 1.78 8.49
C ALA A 112 -11.86 0.99 9.76
N SER A 113 -12.55 1.63 10.71
CA SER A 113 -13.04 0.95 11.92
C SER A 113 -14.01 -0.18 11.59
N ARG A 114 -14.93 0.04 10.62
CA ARG A 114 -15.89 -0.99 10.19
C ARG A 114 -15.24 -2.22 9.56
N LEU A 115 -14.08 -2.06 8.90
CA LEU A 115 -13.32 -3.20 8.38
C LEU A 115 -12.87 -4.14 9.49
N MET A 116 -12.59 -3.60 10.68
CA MET A 116 -12.11 -4.35 11.83
C MET A 116 -13.22 -4.99 12.67
N ASP A 117 -14.47 -4.53 12.53
CA ASP A 117 -15.63 -5.10 13.26
C ASP A 117 -15.92 -6.55 12.87
N LYS A 118 -15.72 -6.89 11.59
CA LYS A 118 -15.89 -8.25 11.06
C LYS A 118 -14.85 -8.54 9.99
N VAL A 119 -13.71 -9.05 10.44
CA VAL A 119 -12.62 -9.44 9.55
C VAL A 119 -13.04 -10.64 8.70
N GLU A 120 -13.01 -10.44 7.38
CA GLU A 120 -13.25 -11.48 6.38
C GLU A 120 -12.06 -12.46 6.37
N LEU A 121 -12.35 -13.76 6.31
CA LEU A 121 -11.30 -14.77 6.16
C LEU A 121 -10.77 -14.78 4.72
N PRO A 122 -9.51 -15.19 4.49
CA PRO A 122 -8.96 -15.32 3.15
C PRO A 122 -9.80 -16.30 2.31
N PRO A 123 -10.02 -16.01 1.02
CA PRO A 123 -10.71 -16.92 0.13
C PRO A 123 -9.90 -18.20 -0.11
N PRO A 124 -10.53 -19.29 -0.60
CA PRO A 124 -9.85 -20.58 -0.80
C PRO A 124 -8.69 -20.56 -1.80
N ASP A 125 -8.69 -19.58 -2.71
CA ASP A 125 -7.62 -19.33 -3.67
C ASP A 125 -6.52 -18.41 -3.11
N LEU A 126 -6.57 -18.06 -1.83
CA LEU A 126 -5.61 -17.18 -1.14
C LEU A 126 -5.42 -15.83 -1.85
N GLY A 127 -6.45 -15.38 -2.58
CA GLY A 127 -6.51 -14.04 -3.16
C GLY A 127 -6.83 -12.95 -2.12
N PRO A 128 -6.74 -11.68 -2.49
CA PRO A 128 -7.19 -10.56 -1.66
C PRO A 128 -8.69 -10.68 -1.31
N THR A 129 -9.07 -10.30 -0.09
CA THR A 129 -10.49 -10.27 0.32
C THR A 129 -11.30 -9.22 -0.44
N ALA A 130 -12.63 -9.40 -0.49
CA ALA A 130 -13.51 -8.42 -1.13
C ALA A 130 -13.43 -7.06 -0.42
N SER A 131 -13.37 -7.07 0.91
CA SER A 131 -13.23 -5.88 1.75
C SER A 131 -11.95 -5.08 1.45
N LEU A 132 -10.82 -5.77 1.22
CA LEU A 132 -9.57 -5.15 0.80
C LEU A 132 -9.70 -4.52 -0.59
N THR A 133 -10.25 -5.27 -1.56
CA THR A 133 -10.42 -4.81 -2.96
C THR A 133 -11.29 -3.57 -3.04
N GLN A 134 -12.43 -3.56 -2.34
CA GLN A 134 -13.36 -2.42 -2.31
C GLN A 134 -12.71 -1.18 -1.68
N THR A 135 -11.96 -1.36 -0.59
CA THR A 135 -11.30 -0.24 0.08
C THR A 135 -10.16 0.35 -0.75
N LEU A 136 -9.41 -0.48 -1.47
CA LEU A 136 -8.41 0.01 -2.44
C LEU A 136 -9.06 0.74 -3.62
N SER A 137 -10.24 0.32 -4.08
CA SER A 137 -11.02 1.08 -5.07
C SER A 137 -11.40 2.46 -4.54
N LEU A 138 -11.92 2.54 -3.32
CA LEU A 138 -12.23 3.81 -2.66
C LEU A 138 -11.00 4.71 -2.56
N LEU A 139 -9.86 4.17 -2.10
CA LEU A 139 -8.60 4.91 -2.02
C LEU A 139 -8.20 5.45 -3.40
N ARG A 140 -8.27 4.61 -4.44
CA ARG A 140 -7.95 5.01 -5.81
C ARG A 140 -8.83 6.17 -6.28
N GLU A 141 -10.14 6.12 -6.03
CA GLU A 141 -11.06 7.20 -6.38
C GLU A 141 -10.73 8.51 -5.66
N VAL A 142 -10.40 8.45 -4.37
CA VAL A 142 -9.96 9.60 -3.57
C VAL A 142 -8.69 10.20 -4.16
N LEU A 143 -7.63 9.39 -4.37
CA LEU A 143 -6.35 9.86 -4.88
C LEU A 143 -6.45 10.42 -6.31
N THR A 144 -7.27 9.83 -7.17
CA THR A 144 -7.51 10.31 -8.54
C THR A 144 -8.21 11.68 -8.55
N SER A 145 -9.04 11.96 -7.53
CA SER A 145 -9.77 13.22 -7.45
C SER A 145 -8.94 14.42 -6.97
N HIS A 146 -7.64 14.22 -6.74
CA HIS A 146 -6.71 15.27 -6.33
C HIS A 146 -6.08 16.07 -7.49
N ASP A 147 -6.11 15.56 -8.72
CA ASP A 147 -5.30 16.06 -9.84
C ASP A 147 -5.58 17.53 -10.25
N SER A 148 -6.73 18.08 -9.85
CA SER A 148 -7.15 19.45 -10.16
C SER A 148 -6.78 20.51 -9.12
N SER A 149 -6.01 20.18 -8.08
CA SER A 149 -5.78 21.07 -6.92
C SER A 149 -4.52 21.94 -7.09
N MET A 150 -4.67 23.26 -7.21
CA MET A 150 -3.58 24.26 -7.32
C MET A 150 -2.84 24.51 -5.98
N VAL A 151 -2.53 23.44 -5.24
CA VAL A 151 -1.91 23.50 -3.91
C VAL A 151 -0.40 23.34 -4.04
N PRO A 152 0.42 24.03 -3.21
CA PRO A 152 1.86 23.80 -3.12
C PRO A 152 2.21 22.32 -2.92
N LEU A 153 3.32 21.89 -3.51
CA LEU A 153 3.73 20.49 -3.58
C LEU A 153 3.87 19.85 -2.18
N ASP A 154 4.42 20.57 -1.22
CA ASP A 154 4.62 20.07 0.15
C ASP A 154 3.29 19.81 0.88
N ALA A 155 2.33 20.73 0.73
CA ALA A 155 1.01 20.58 1.35
C ALA A 155 0.20 19.44 0.69
N ARG A 156 0.39 19.24 -0.62
CA ARG A 156 -0.14 18.09 -1.35
C ARG A 156 0.45 16.78 -0.82
N GLN A 157 1.77 16.71 -0.65
CA GLN A 157 2.44 15.53 -0.13
C GLN A 157 1.98 15.18 1.28
N ALA A 158 1.83 16.17 2.16
CA ALA A 158 1.34 15.97 3.53
C ALA A 158 -0.10 15.42 3.55
N ASP A 159 -0.98 15.97 2.71
CA ASP A 159 -2.36 15.52 2.59
C ASP A 159 -2.43 14.07 2.08
N PHE A 160 -1.61 13.71 1.07
CA PHE A 160 -1.48 12.32 0.61
C PHE A 160 -1.02 11.39 1.72
N ALA A 161 0.05 11.76 2.44
CA ALA A 161 0.60 10.94 3.51
C ALA A 161 -0.45 10.66 4.61
N GLN A 162 -1.30 11.66 4.93
CA GLN A 162 -2.36 11.50 5.91
C GLN A 162 -3.47 10.56 5.40
N VAL A 163 -3.91 10.71 4.15
CA VAL A 163 -4.91 9.82 3.53
C VAL A 163 -4.41 8.38 3.47
N LEU A 164 -3.17 8.19 3.02
CA LEU A 164 -2.54 6.87 2.93
C LEU A 164 -2.45 6.21 4.30
N SER A 165 -2.01 6.92 5.33
CA SER A 165 -1.92 6.36 6.69
C SER A 165 -3.29 5.99 7.26
N CYS A 166 -4.31 6.81 7.00
CA CYS A 166 -5.67 6.57 7.47
C CYS A 166 -6.30 5.28 6.89
N ILE A 167 -5.86 4.81 5.71
CA ILE A 167 -6.44 3.65 5.03
C ILE A 167 -5.48 2.46 4.97
N LEU A 168 -4.21 2.66 4.61
CA LEU A 168 -3.25 1.55 4.47
C LEU A 168 -2.95 0.87 5.80
N ASP A 169 -2.80 1.63 6.88
CA ASP A 169 -2.44 1.02 8.17
C ASP A 169 -3.56 0.07 8.68
N PRO A 170 -4.86 0.46 8.63
CA PRO A 170 -5.96 -0.46 8.89
C PRO A 170 -6.04 -1.64 7.90
N LEU A 171 -5.74 -1.43 6.62
CA LEU A 171 -5.76 -2.52 5.63
C LEU A 171 -4.66 -3.55 5.87
N LEU A 172 -3.46 -3.11 6.26
CA LEU A 172 -2.38 -4.01 6.65
C LEU A 172 -2.77 -4.81 7.88
N GLN A 173 -3.34 -4.15 8.89
CA GLN A 173 -3.84 -4.83 10.08
C GLN A 173 -4.95 -5.84 9.74
N LEU A 174 -5.89 -5.47 8.87
CA LEU A 174 -6.94 -6.35 8.38
C LEU A 174 -6.36 -7.61 7.75
N CYS A 175 -5.35 -7.48 6.89
CA CYS A 175 -4.69 -8.62 6.24
C CYS A 175 -4.03 -9.53 7.27
N THR A 176 -3.27 -8.96 8.21
CA THR A 176 -2.60 -9.73 9.27
C THR A 176 -3.59 -10.49 10.15
N VAL A 177 -4.70 -9.85 10.55
CA VAL A 177 -5.73 -10.53 11.37
C VAL A 177 -6.45 -11.60 10.56
N SER A 178 -6.77 -11.33 9.29
CA SER A 178 -7.40 -12.29 8.39
C SER A 178 -6.54 -13.55 8.21
N ALA A 179 -5.22 -13.38 8.09
CA ALA A 179 -4.27 -14.47 7.88
C ALA A 179 -3.88 -15.24 9.17
N SER A 180 -4.27 -14.75 10.36
CA SER A 180 -3.76 -15.24 11.65
C SER A 180 -4.02 -16.72 11.96
N ASN A 181 -5.04 -17.33 11.33
CA ASN A 181 -5.40 -18.73 11.53
C ASN A 181 -4.92 -19.66 10.39
N LEU A 182 -4.19 -19.12 9.42
CA LEU A 182 -3.65 -19.89 8.29
C LEU A 182 -2.35 -20.59 8.66
N GLY A 183 -2.05 -21.69 7.96
CA GLY A 183 -0.71 -22.27 7.98
C GLY A 183 0.31 -21.34 7.33
N THR A 184 1.60 -21.50 7.66
CA THR A 184 2.68 -20.59 7.22
C THR A 184 2.68 -20.31 5.72
N ALA A 185 2.57 -21.35 4.88
CA ALA A 185 2.56 -21.21 3.43
C ALA A 185 1.29 -20.51 2.90
N ASP A 186 0.12 -20.83 3.49
CA ASP A 186 -1.15 -20.22 3.09
C ASP A 186 -1.18 -18.73 3.48
N MET A 187 -0.74 -18.42 4.70
CA MET A 187 -0.59 -17.07 5.22
C MET A 187 0.34 -16.24 4.33
N ALA A 188 1.55 -16.75 4.03
CA ALA A 188 2.52 -16.03 3.22
C ALA A 188 1.99 -15.78 1.80
N THR A 189 1.31 -16.75 1.19
CA THR A 189 0.69 -16.60 -0.15
C THR A 189 -0.39 -15.52 -0.15
N TYR A 190 -1.30 -15.55 0.82
CA TYR A 190 -2.35 -14.55 0.96
C TYR A 190 -1.78 -13.14 1.19
N MET A 191 -0.75 -13.03 2.04
CA MET A 191 -0.09 -11.76 2.31
C MET A 191 0.61 -11.22 1.06
N VAL A 192 1.38 -12.04 0.33
CA VAL A 192 2.00 -11.61 -0.94
C VAL A 192 0.96 -11.08 -1.92
N ASN A 193 -0.13 -11.82 -2.13
CA ASN A 193 -1.19 -11.41 -3.04
C ASN A 193 -1.85 -10.08 -2.62
N SER A 194 -2.16 -9.94 -1.33
CA SER A 194 -2.81 -8.76 -0.76
C SER A 194 -1.91 -7.52 -0.81
N LEU A 195 -0.66 -7.65 -0.37
CA LEU A 195 0.33 -6.58 -0.38
C LEU A 195 0.69 -6.16 -1.81
N TYR A 196 0.79 -7.11 -2.74
CA TYR A 196 1.04 -6.81 -4.14
C TYR A 196 -0.10 -6.01 -4.78
N MET A 197 -1.36 -6.31 -4.43
CA MET A 197 -2.51 -5.52 -4.88
C MET A 197 -2.47 -4.09 -4.32
N MET A 198 -2.09 -3.91 -3.06
CA MET A 198 -1.86 -2.57 -2.49
C MET A 198 -0.74 -1.83 -3.26
N LYS A 199 0.40 -2.49 -3.48
CA LYS A 199 1.56 -1.91 -4.17
C LYS A 199 1.19 -1.45 -5.58
N THR A 200 0.55 -2.31 -6.38
CA THR A 200 0.14 -1.99 -7.75
C THR A 200 -0.90 -0.88 -7.81
N THR A 201 -1.77 -0.77 -6.80
CA THR A 201 -2.72 0.35 -6.69
C THR A 201 -1.99 1.67 -6.42
N LEU A 202 -1.01 1.68 -5.51
CA LEU A 202 -0.26 2.88 -5.11
C LEU A 202 0.75 3.34 -6.18
N ALA A 203 1.31 2.42 -6.96
CA ALA A 203 2.29 2.71 -8.00
C ALA A 203 1.77 3.64 -9.12
N LEU A 204 0.45 3.87 -9.17
CA LEU A 204 -0.19 4.78 -10.11
C LEU A 204 -0.14 6.25 -9.67
N PHE A 205 0.29 6.53 -8.44
CA PHE A 205 0.20 7.86 -7.83
C PHE A 205 1.55 8.37 -7.34
N GLU A 206 1.77 9.68 -7.47
CA GLU A 206 2.92 10.37 -6.91
C GLU A 206 2.89 10.37 -5.38
N PHE A 207 4.05 10.65 -4.75
CA PHE A 207 4.22 10.75 -3.30
C PHE A 207 3.98 9.44 -2.52
N THR A 208 3.98 8.29 -3.20
CA THR A 208 3.75 6.97 -2.60
C THR A 208 5.03 6.19 -2.31
N ASP A 209 6.21 6.69 -2.68
CA ASP A 209 7.50 5.97 -2.66
C ASP A 209 7.79 5.27 -1.33
N LYS A 210 7.67 5.99 -0.22
CA LYS A 210 7.91 5.43 1.13
C LYS A 210 6.99 4.26 1.45
N ARG A 211 5.73 4.32 1.01
CA ARG A 211 4.75 3.26 1.23
C ARG A 211 4.99 2.09 0.27
N LEU A 212 5.39 2.36 -0.96
CA LEU A 212 5.79 1.33 -1.92
C LEU A 212 7.02 0.53 -1.43
N GLU A 213 8.04 1.22 -0.93
CA GLU A 213 9.24 0.58 -0.36
C GLU A 213 8.90 -0.30 0.84
N MET A 214 8.08 0.21 1.76
CA MET A 214 7.59 -0.57 2.91
C MET A 214 6.79 -1.81 2.49
N LEU A 215 5.91 -1.68 1.49
CA LEU A 215 5.14 -2.82 0.97
C LEU A 215 6.06 -3.83 0.28
N GLU A 216 7.07 -3.37 -0.45
CA GLU A 216 8.02 -4.27 -1.11
C GLU A 216 8.81 -5.11 -0.12
N PHE A 217 9.34 -4.48 0.93
CA PHE A 217 10.04 -5.21 1.98
C PHE A 217 9.17 -6.30 2.64
N GLN A 218 7.88 -6.02 2.86
CA GLN A 218 6.96 -7.01 3.39
C GLN A 218 6.64 -8.12 2.39
N VAL A 219 6.50 -7.80 1.10
CA VAL A 219 6.33 -8.80 0.03
C VAL A 219 7.54 -9.73 0.00
N GLU A 220 8.76 -9.19 -0.02
CA GLU A 220 10.01 -9.96 -0.02
C GLU A 220 10.11 -10.89 1.19
N ALA A 221 9.80 -10.40 2.39
CA ALA A 221 9.83 -11.23 3.61
C ALA A 221 8.85 -12.43 3.56
N HIS A 222 7.66 -12.22 2.99
CA HIS A 222 6.71 -13.33 2.80
C HIS A 222 7.11 -14.27 1.65
N LEU A 223 7.79 -13.76 0.63
CA LEU A 223 8.38 -14.61 -0.42
C LEU A 223 9.51 -15.48 0.13
N ASP A 224 10.41 -14.94 0.96
CA ASP A 224 11.44 -15.72 1.64
C ASP A 224 10.84 -16.84 2.48
N THR A 225 9.71 -16.57 3.13
CA THR A 225 8.95 -17.58 3.87
C THR A 225 8.45 -18.68 2.94
N LEU A 226 7.87 -18.34 1.77
CA LEU A 226 7.42 -19.31 0.78
C LEU A 226 8.57 -20.12 0.18
N ILE A 227 9.71 -19.50 -0.10
CA ILE A 227 10.92 -20.16 -0.58
C ILE A 227 11.39 -21.21 0.45
N ASN A 228 11.39 -20.87 1.73
CA ASN A 228 11.77 -21.79 2.79
C ASN A 228 10.77 -22.96 2.96
N GLU A 229 9.47 -22.68 2.90
CA GLU A 229 8.43 -23.72 2.93
C GLU A 229 8.53 -24.64 1.70
N GLN A 230 8.77 -24.08 0.51
CA GLN A 230 8.98 -24.84 -0.72
C GLN A 230 10.22 -25.73 -0.64
N ALA A 231 11.33 -25.22 -0.11
CA ALA A 231 12.54 -26.01 0.11
C ALA A 231 12.27 -27.16 1.10
N THR A 232 11.59 -26.87 2.21
CA THR A 232 11.21 -27.88 3.22
C THR A 232 10.29 -28.96 2.62
N TYR A 233 9.34 -28.55 1.78
CA TYR A 233 8.45 -29.44 1.04
C TYR A 233 9.23 -30.38 0.12
N VAL A 234 10.15 -29.85 -0.69
CA VAL A 234 11.01 -30.65 -1.59
C VAL A 234 11.88 -31.62 -0.79
N LEU A 235 12.54 -31.17 0.28
CA LEU A 235 13.39 -32.04 1.11
C LEU A 235 12.61 -33.16 1.76
N THR A 236 11.38 -32.88 2.21
CA THR A 236 10.51 -33.89 2.81
C THR A 236 10.08 -34.92 1.76
N ARG A 237 9.69 -34.47 0.56
CA ARG A 237 9.28 -35.35 -0.55
C ARG A 237 10.43 -36.17 -1.12
N ALA A 238 11.64 -35.63 -1.12
CA ALA A 238 12.86 -36.33 -1.53
C ALA A 238 13.40 -37.30 -0.46
N GLY A 239 12.82 -37.33 0.75
CA GLY A 239 13.31 -38.13 1.88
C GLY A 239 14.59 -37.58 2.52
N LEU A 240 14.95 -36.34 2.23
CA LEU A 240 16.17 -35.68 2.72
C LEU A 240 15.98 -34.87 4.00
N SER A 241 14.74 -34.58 4.41
CA SER A 241 14.47 -33.74 5.58
C SER A 241 15.09 -34.32 6.88
N TYR A 242 14.89 -35.62 7.13
CA TYR A 242 15.48 -36.31 8.27
C TYR A 242 17.01 -36.36 8.19
N ILE A 243 17.54 -36.69 7.00
CA ILE A 243 18.98 -36.75 6.76
C ILE A 243 19.64 -35.40 7.03
N TYR A 244 19.06 -34.32 6.50
CA TYR A 244 19.53 -32.96 6.69
C TYR A 244 19.54 -32.56 8.16
N SER A 245 18.44 -32.84 8.89
CA SER A 245 18.30 -32.49 10.31
C SER A 245 19.34 -33.19 11.18
N CYS A 246 19.55 -34.49 10.98
CA CYS A 246 20.55 -35.24 11.71
C CYS A 246 21.98 -34.77 11.40
N VAL A 247 22.29 -34.43 10.15
CA VAL A 247 23.61 -33.87 9.79
C VAL A 247 23.87 -32.52 10.47
N GLN A 248 22.86 -31.65 10.56
CA GLN A 248 22.98 -30.34 11.21
C GLN A 248 23.18 -30.44 12.73
N GLN A 249 22.54 -31.41 13.38
CA GLN A 249 22.59 -31.60 14.83
C GLN A 249 23.77 -32.45 15.30
N HIS A 250 24.50 -33.07 14.37
CA HIS A 250 25.58 -33.99 14.68
C HIS A 250 26.89 -33.26 15.01
N GLY A 251 27.37 -33.46 16.23
CA GLY A 251 28.71 -33.05 16.65
C GLY A 251 29.75 -34.14 16.39
N ALA A 252 31.01 -33.74 16.16
CA ALA A 252 32.12 -34.68 15.90
C ALA A 252 32.36 -35.71 17.03
N GLU A 253 31.92 -35.39 18.25
CA GLU A 253 31.97 -36.23 19.45
C GLU A 253 31.03 -37.45 19.42
N GLN A 254 30.03 -37.46 18.53
CA GLN A 254 28.95 -38.46 18.51
C GLN A 254 29.25 -39.70 17.64
N GLY A 255 30.48 -39.81 17.11
CA GLY A 255 30.93 -40.93 16.26
C GLY A 255 30.46 -40.84 14.80
N PRO A 256 30.65 -41.89 13.98
CA PRO A 256 30.28 -41.85 12.56
C PRO A 256 28.77 -41.80 12.33
N LEU A 257 28.30 -40.89 11.45
CA LEU A 257 26.90 -40.74 11.03
C LEU A 257 26.26 -42.03 10.51
N SER A 258 27.06 -42.94 9.93
CA SER A 258 26.61 -44.24 9.42
C SER A 258 25.99 -45.15 10.48
N ASN A 259 26.26 -44.88 11.77
CA ASN A 259 25.73 -45.66 12.88
C ASN A 259 24.33 -45.21 13.31
N MET A 260 23.83 -44.09 12.77
CA MET A 260 22.48 -43.60 13.03
C MET A 260 21.47 -44.31 12.14
N ALA A 261 20.24 -44.50 12.64
CA ALA A 261 19.16 -45.09 11.86
C ALA A 261 18.87 -44.26 10.60
N SER A 262 18.61 -44.92 9.47
CA SER A 262 18.32 -44.29 8.17
C SER A 262 19.44 -43.42 7.57
N MET A 263 20.67 -43.54 8.09
CA MET A 263 21.90 -42.91 7.55
C MET A 263 22.83 -43.89 6.84
N ASP A 264 22.32 -45.07 6.51
CA ASP A 264 23.05 -46.06 5.74
C ASP A 264 23.13 -45.66 4.25
N SER A 265 24.08 -46.27 3.53
CA SER A 265 24.34 -45.97 2.12
C SER A 265 23.13 -46.20 1.22
N SER A 266 22.25 -47.16 1.54
CA SER A 266 21.09 -47.48 0.73
C SER A 266 19.99 -46.42 0.88
N SER A 267 19.73 -45.96 2.11
CA SER A 267 18.80 -44.87 2.41
C SER A 267 19.23 -43.55 1.75
N LEU A 268 20.52 -43.20 1.85
CA LEU A 268 21.06 -42.00 1.20
C LEU A 268 20.97 -42.07 -0.32
N LYS A 269 21.30 -43.23 -0.92
CA LYS A 269 21.21 -43.43 -2.36
C LYS A 269 19.77 -43.30 -2.86
N ALA A 270 18.80 -43.85 -2.12
CA ALA A 270 17.38 -43.72 -2.47
C ALA A 270 16.90 -42.25 -2.42
N ALA A 271 17.29 -41.51 -1.39
CA ALA A 271 16.96 -40.08 -1.25
C ALA A 271 17.63 -39.22 -2.36
N MET A 272 18.88 -39.50 -2.70
CA MET A 272 19.58 -38.83 -3.81
C MET A 272 18.94 -39.11 -5.17
N VAL A 273 18.46 -40.34 -5.42
CA VAL A 273 17.74 -40.66 -6.66
C VAL A 273 16.42 -39.88 -6.76
N GLN A 274 15.68 -39.74 -5.65
CA GLN A 274 14.47 -38.91 -5.61
C GLN A 274 14.80 -37.43 -5.85
N PHE A 275 15.88 -36.93 -5.26
CA PHE A 275 16.32 -35.55 -5.44
C PHE A 275 16.82 -35.28 -6.87
N ASP A 276 17.57 -36.19 -7.48
CA ASP A 276 18.02 -36.07 -8.87
C ASP A 276 16.84 -36.07 -9.85
N ARG A 277 15.77 -36.83 -9.56
CA ARG A 277 14.51 -36.77 -10.32
C ARG A 277 13.86 -35.40 -10.22
N TYR A 278 13.84 -34.80 -9.03
CA TYR A 278 13.38 -33.43 -8.84
C TYR A 278 14.24 -32.44 -9.64
N LEU A 279 15.57 -32.51 -9.55
CA LEU A 279 16.46 -31.62 -10.30
C LEU A 279 16.29 -31.74 -11.82
N SER A 280 15.88 -32.92 -12.29
CA SER A 280 15.60 -33.17 -13.71
C SER A 280 14.24 -32.64 -14.16
N SER A 281 13.30 -32.42 -13.23
CA SER A 281 11.97 -31.87 -13.51
C SER A 281 11.42 -31.11 -12.29
N PRO A 282 11.90 -29.89 -12.03
CA PRO A 282 11.63 -29.17 -10.77
C PRO A 282 10.15 -28.83 -10.56
N ASP A 283 9.40 -28.63 -11.64
CA ASP A 283 7.96 -28.30 -11.60
C ASP A 283 7.09 -29.44 -11.04
N THR A 284 7.63 -30.65 -10.87
CA THR A 284 6.89 -31.82 -10.37
C THR A 284 6.62 -31.80 -8.86
N LEU A 285 7.37 -30.99 -8.10
CA LEU A 285 7.26 -30.92 -6.64
C LEU A 285 7.02 -29.49 -6.16
N LEU A 286 5.98 -28.86 -6.67
CA LEU A 286 5.55 -27.54 -6.21
C LEU A 286 4.48 -27.63 -5.13
N MET A 287 4.59 -26.75 -4.15
CA MET A 287 3.51 -26.51 -3.21
C MET A 287 2.28 -25.97 -3.95
N PRO A 288 1.06 -26.46 -3.65
CA PRO A 288 -0.17 -25.96 -4.28
C PRO A 288 -0.33 -24.44 -4.18
N GLN A 289 0.13 -23.85 -3.07
CA GLN A 289 0.06 -22.44 -2.77
C GLN A 289 0.74 -21.54 -3.82
N LEU A 290 1.85 -22.00 -4.40
CA LEU A 290 2.57 -21.23 -5.43
C LEU A 290 1.73 -21.01 -6.70
N ASN A 291 0.75 -21.88 -6.95
CA ASN A 291 -0.17 -21.71 -8.08
C ASN A 291 -1.09 -20.49 -7.90
N PHE A 292 -1.38 -20.12 -6.65
CA PHE A 292 -2.28 -19.02 -6.29
C PHE A 292 -1.61 -17.64 -6.31
N LEU A 293 -0.30 -17.54 -6.49
CA LEU A 293 0.37 -16.25 -6.61
C LEU A 293 -0.12 -15.50 -7.85
N LEU A 294 -0.61 -14.27 -7.66
CA LEU A 294 -1.25 -13.48 -8.72
C LEU A 294 -0.26 -12.87 -9.72
N SER A 295 1.00 -12.67 -9.31
CA SER A 295 2.02 -12.06 -10.16
C SER A 295 2.92 -13.10 -10.82
N ALA A 296 2.99 -13.04 -12.15
CA ALA A 296 3.90 -13.87 -12.95
C ALA A 296 5.38 -13.52 -12.73
N ALA A 297 5.69 -12.24 -12.44
CA ALA A 297 7.04 -11.79 -12.12
C ALA A 297 7.53 -12.34 -10.78
N ILE A 298 6.63 -12.39 -9.78
CA ILE A 298 6.91 -12.97 -8.47
C ILE A 298 7.09 -14.49 -8.57
N LYS A 299 6.20 -15.17 -9.32
CA LYS A 299 6.35 -16.61 -9.62
C LYS A 299 7.76 -16.90 -10.17
N GLY A 300 8.23 -16.14 -11.17
CA GLY A 300 9.55 -16.34 -11.78
C GLY A 300 10.75 -16.16 -10.83
N ALA A 301 10.66 -15.22 -9.87
CA ALA A 301 11.71 -14.98 -8.89
C ALA A 301 11.87 -16.15 -7.90
N ASP A 302 10.77 -16.68 -7.37
CA ASP A 302 10.75 -17.82 -6.44
C ASP A 302 11.33 -19.09 -7.08
N PHE A 303 10.96 -19.38 -8.33
CA PHE A 303 11.51 -20.53 -9.06
C PHE A 303 13.04 -20.42 -9.16
N SER A 304 13.58 -19.24 -9.49
CA SER A 304 15.04 -19.05 -9.59
C SER A 304 15.75 -19.18 -8.23
N ALA A 305 15.15 -18.66 -7.16
CA ALA A 305 15.73 -18.65 -5.82
C ALA A 305 15.75 -20.06 -5.19
N VAL A 306 14.68 -20.84 -5.32
CA VAL A 306 14.61 -22.24 -4.84
C VAL A 306 15.63 -23.11 -5.58
N HIS A 307 15.81 -22.90 -6.88
CA HIS A 307 16.81 -23.62 -7.68
C HIS A 307 18.25 -23.22 -7.29
N GLY A 308 18.47 -21.95 -6.93
CA GLY A 308 19.76 -21.43 -6.48
C GLY A 308 20.15 -21.84 -5.05
N ALA A 309 19.19 -21.90 -4.12
CA ALA A 309 19.44 -22.15 -2.70
C ALA A 309 19.58 -23.65 -2.35
N GLY A 310 18.82 -24.53 -3.00
CA GLY A 310 18.83 -25.97 -2.68
C GLY A 310 20.04 -26.75 -3.21
N VAL A 311 20.64 -26.31 -4.32
CA VAL A 311 21.67 -27.08 -5.04
C VAL A 311 23.07 -27.01 -4.40
N PRO A 312 23.56 -25.86 -3.90
CA PRO A 312 24.93 -25.75 -3.37
C PRO A 312 25.10 -26.37 -1.97
N GLY A 313 24.15 -26.15 -1.05
CA GLY A 313 24.24 -26.59 0.34
C GLY A 313 24.20 -28.13 0.50
N LEU A 314 23.35 -28.80 -0.27
CA LEU A 314 23.23 -30.26 -0.25
C LEU A 314 24.35 -30.95 -1.03
N ARG A 315 24.80 -30.38 -2.17
CA ARG A 315 25.96 -30.93 -2.89
C ARG A 315 27.26 -30.79 -2.09
N GLY A 316 27.42 -29.69 -1.34
CA GLY A 316 28.56 -29.50 -0.45
C GLY A 316 28.59 -30.48 0.73
N ALA A 317 27.43 -30.72 1.36
CA ALA A 317 27.31 -31.67 2.46
C ALA A 317 27.51 -33.14 2.04
N VAL A 318 27.05 -33.53 0.85
CA VAL A 318 27.18 -34.90 0.34
C VAL A 318 28.55 -35.17 -0.30
N ARG A 319 29.17 -34.20 -0.98
CA ARG A 319 30.53 -34.38 -1.56
C ARG A 319 31.67 -34.13 -0.58
N GLY A 320 31.42 -33.46 0.55
CA GLY A 320 32.44 -33.04 1.51
C GLY A 320 33.07 -34.15 2.37
N ARG A 321 32.66 -35.42 2.25
CA ARG A 321 33.21 -36.53 3.06
C ARG A 321 33.71 -37.75 2.30
N ASP A 322 33.70 -37.74 0.96
CA ASP A 322 34.22 -38.84 0.12
C ASP A 322 35.64 -38.56 -0.44
N GLN A 323 36.53 -37.99 0.37
CA GLN A 323 37.98 -38.10 0.11
C GLN A 323 38.62 -39.03 1.15
N PRO A 324 38.99 -40.27 0.78
CA PRO A 324 39.87 -41.07 1.61
C PRO A 324 41.28 -40.48 1.48
N ARG A 325 41.76 -39.76 2.50
CA ARG A 325 43.19 -39.50 2.66
C ARG A 325 43.88 -40.77 3.14
N GLN A 326 44.01 -41.75 2.24
CA GLN A 326 45.14 -42.67 2.27
C GLN A 326 46.37 -41.92 1.74
N ARG A 327 47.34 -41.64 2.63
CA ARG A 327 48.78 -41.74 2.32
C ARG A 327 49.54 -41.96 3.64
N LEU A 328 49.70 -43.24 3.97
CA LEU A 328 50.88 -43.74 4.68
C LEU A 328 52.04 -43.79 3.67
N GLN A 329 53.18 -43.19 4.00
CA GLN A 329 54.52 -43.80 3.98
C GLN A 329 55.62 -42.73 4.06
N GLY A 330 56.30 -42.73 5.21
CA GLY A 330 57.74 -42.52 5.53
C GLY A 330 58.68 -41.63 4.72
N PRO A 331 59.91 -41.39 5.24
CA PRO A 331 60.59 -42.14 6.31
C PRO A 331 60.25 -41.68 7.73
#